data_AF-A0A3C1JBT5-F1
#
_entry.id   AF-A0A3C1JBT5-F1
#
_cell.length_a   1.000
_cell.length_b   1.000
_cell.length_c   1.000
_cell.angle_alpha   90.00
_cell.angle_beta   90.00
_cell.angle_gamma   90.00
#
_symmetry.space_group_name_H-M   'P 1'
#
loop_
_entity.id
_entity.type
_entity.pdbx_description
1 polymer ?
#
loop_
_entity_poly.entity_id
_entity_poly.type
_entity_poly.pdbx_seq_one_letter_code
_entity_poly.pdbx_strand_id
1 'polypeptide(L)'
;MPLYFIIYSALFWLPVCLFVLFFFHKLPPGIKRSYWLTTLAMAVISVIMEYFYLKFDTWTFSERIDPLLGIWFGKAPIEEYVYWFGATPFCLSLYLLYGRLLGRKNA
;
A
#
# COMPACT_ATOMS: atom_id res chain seq x y z
N MET A 1 5.33 -21.57 -3.56
CA MET A 1 4.51 -20.52 -4.21
C MET A 1 4.69 -19.25 -3.40
N PRO A 2 4.82 -18.06 -4.02
CA PRO A 2 4.99 -16.80 -3.31
C PRO A 2 3.65 -16.37 -2.69
N LEU A 3 3.20 -17.17 -1.73
CA LEU A 3 1.90 -17.03 -1.07
C LEU A 3 1.81 -15.68 -0.38
N TYR A 4 2.90 -15.23 0.24
CA TYR A 4 3.04 -13.92 0.85
C TYR A 4 2.71 -12.77 -0.13
N PHE A 5 3.33 -12.77 -1.30
CA PHE A 5 3.09 -11.78 -2.35
C PHE A 5 1.61 -11.76 -2.78
N ILE A 6 1.01 -12.94 -2.98
CA ILE A 6 -0.39 -13.07 -3.40
C ILE A 6 -1.33 -12.56 -2.31
N ILE A 7 -1.11 -12.98 -1.06
CA ILE A 7 -1.94 -12.55 0.08
C ILE A 7 -1.87 -11.04 0.23
N TYR A 8 -0.70 -10.43 0.15
CA TYR A 8 -0.56 -8.98 0.33
C TYR A 8 -1.15 -8.19 -0.83
N SER A 9 -0.98 -8.67 -2.06
CA SER A 9 -1.65 -8.11 -3.22
C SER A 9 -3.17 -8.18 -3.06
N ALA A 10 -3.70 -9.33 -2.65
CA ALA A 10 -5.14 -9.51 -2.43
C ALA A 10 -5.67 -8.70 -1.25
N LEU A 11 -4.89 -8.54 -0.17
CA LEU A 11 -5.33 -7.87 1.04
C LEU A 11 -5.31 -6.34 0.89
N PHE A 12 -4.26 -5.78 0.29
CA PHE A 12 -4.07 -4.33 0.21
C PHE A 12 -4.52 -3.75 -1.12
N TRP A 13 -4.17 -4.40 -2.24
CA TRP A 13 -4.41 -3.82 -3.56
C TRP A 13 -5.80 -4.12 -4.11
N LEU A 14 -6.34 -5.32 -3.88
CA LEU A 14 -7.68 -5.64 -4.37
C LEU A 14 -8.75 -4.67 -3.82
N PRO A 15 -8.81 -4.34 -2.51
CA PRO A 15 -9.78 -3.38 -2.01
C PRO A 15 -9.56 -1.97 -2.55
N VAL A 16 -8.30 -1.56 -2.73
CA VAL A 16 -7.95 -0.28 -3.36
C VAL A 16 -8.46 -0.22 -4.79
N CYS A 17 -8.21 -1.26 -5.59
CA CYS A 17 -8.69 -1.33 -6.97
C CYS A 17 -10.22 -1.27 -7.04
N LEU A 18 -10.92 -1.99 -6.17
CA LEU A 18 -12.38 -1.95 -6.08
C LEU A 18 -12.88 -0.55 -5.69
N PHE A 19 -12.25 0.08 -4.69
CA PHE A 19 -12.58 1.45 -4.29
C PHE A 19 -12.35 2.45 -5.43
N VAL A 20 -11.22 2.34 -6.13
CA VAL A 20 -10.89 3.20 -7.27
C VAL A 20 -11.91 3.05 -8.40
N LEU A 21 -12.27 1.81 -8.72
CA LEU A 21 -13.21 1.52 -9.79
C LEU A 21 -14.63 2.04 -9.49
N PHE A 22 -15.17 1.71 -8.31
CA PHE A 22 -16.60 1.94 -8.01
C PHE A 22 -16.91 3.27 -7.31
N PHE A 23 -15.93 3.89 -6.65
CA PHE A 23 -16.20 4.98 -5.73
C PHE A 23 -15.35 6.23 -5.97
N PHE A 24 -14.10 6.06 -6.39
CA PHE A 24 -13.16 7.19 -6.51
C PHE A 24 -13.61 8.25 -7.51
N HIS A 25 -14.33 7.87 -8.59
CA HIS A 25 -14.89 8.84 -9.53
C HIS A 25 -15.90 9.80 -8.88
N LYS A 26 -16.58 9.38 -7.79
CA LYS A 26 -17.60 10.14 -7.05
C LYS A 26 -17.01 11.13 -6.02
N LEU A 27 -15.70 11.19 -5.88
CA LEU A 27 -15.03 12.11 -4.96
C LEU A 27 -14.86 13.51 -5.59
N PRO A 28 -14.79 14.58 -4.80
CA PRO A 28 -14.39 15.91 -5.28
C PRO A 28 -12.93 15.92 -5.78
N PRO A 29 -12.58 16.79 -6.77
CA PRO A 29 -11.22 16.86 -7.31
C PRO A 29 -10.13 17.11 -6.27
N GLY A 30 -10.41 17.95 -5.25
CA GLY A 30 -9.47 18.22 -4.17
C GLY A 30 -9.08 16.97 -3.38
N ILE A 31 -10.07 16.12 -3.06
CA ILE A 31 -9.86 14.88 -2.31
C ILE A 31 -9.09 13.86 -3.15
N LYS A 32 -9.41 13.73 -4.44
CA LYS A 32 -8.66 12.86 -5.37
C LYS A 32 -7.18 13.26 -5.43
N ARG A 33 -6.90 14.56 -5.51
CA ARG A 33 -5.53 15.08 -5.53
C ARG A 33 -4.81 14.77 -4.22
N SER A 34 -5.43 15.03 -3.08
CA SER A 34 -4.84 14.71 -1.77
C SER A 34 -4.59 13.21 -1.61
N TYR A 35 -5.52 12.36 -2.02
CA TYR A 35 -5.35 10.89 -1.98
C TYR A 35 -4.08 10.44 -2.72
N TRP A 36 -3.90 10.88 -3.96
CA TRP A 36 -2.72 10.49 -4.76
C TRP A 36 -1.43 11.14 -4.26
N LEU A 37 -1.47 12.40 -3.82
CA LEU A 37 -0.31 13.07 -3.25
C LEU A 37 0.15 12.38 -1.95
N THR A 38 -0.77 12.03 -1.06
CA THR A 38 -0.45 11.29 0.17
C THR A 38 0.08 9.90 -0.14
N THR A 39 -0.55 9.18 -1.08
CA THR A 39 -0.07 7.86 -1.52
C THR A 39 1.36 7.93 -2.07
N LEU A 40 1.65 8.91 -2.93
CA LEU A 40 2.97 9.12 -3.50
C LEU A 40 3.99 9.52 -2.43
N ALA A 41 3.65 10.49 -1.57
CA ALA A 41 4.53 10.94 -0.49
C ALA A 41 4.90 9.78 0.44
N MET A 42 3.92 8.97 0.83
CA MET A 42 4.15 7.80 1.68
C MET A 42 4.97 6.72 0.97
N ALA A 43 4.77 6.50 -0.33
CA ALA A 43 5.59 5.57 -1.10
C ALA A 43 7.08 6.00 -1.10
N VAL A 44 7.37 7.29 -1.27
CA VAL A 44 8.75 7.80 -1.16
C VAL A 44 9.30 7.60 0.25
N ILE A 45 8.53 7.95 1.28
CA ILE A 45 8.94 7.76 2.68
C ILE A 45 9.21 6.30 2.98
N SER A 46 8.36 5.37 2.53
CA SER A 46 8.56 3.94 2.77
C SER A 46 9.80 3.41 2.08
N VAL A 47 10.15 3.88 0.87
CA VAL A 47 11.42 3.50 0.22
C VAL A 47 12.63 3.95 1.04
N ILE A 48 12.58 5.18 1.58
CA ILE A 48 13.66 5.72 2.42
C ILE A 48 13.78 4.89 3.70
N MET A 49 12.65 4.63 4.38
CA MET A 49 12.59 3.83 5.60
C MET A 49 13.13 2.41 5.38
N GLU A 50 12.74 1.76 4.28
CA GLU A 50 13.20 0.42 3.94
C GLU A 50 14.72 0.38 3.75
N TYR A 51 15.29 1.39 3.09
CA TYR A 51 16.74 1.50 2.95
C TYR A 51 17.45 1.61 4.31
N PHE A 52 16.88 2.36 5.26
CA PHE A 52 17.42 2.44 6.62
C PHE A 52 17.28 1.10 7.36
N TYR A 53 16.14 0.42 7.25
CA TYR A 53 15.93 -0.86 7.92
C TYR A 53 16.86 -1.96 7.41
N LEU A 54 17.09 -2.03 6.11
CA LEU A 54 18.09 -2.93 5.52
C LEU A 54 19.51 -2.59 5.97
N LYS A 55 19.83 -1.30 6.12
CA LYS A 55 21.16 -0.87 6.59
C LYS A 55 21.42 -1.26 8.04
N PHE A 56 20.40 -1.24 8.89
CA PHE A 56 20.51 -1.56 10.32
C PHE A 56 20.10 -3.00 10.66
N ASP A 57 19.87 -3.85 9.65
CA ASP A 57 19.47 -5.25 9.80
C ASP A 57 18.29 -5.42 10.77
N THR A 58 17.31 -4.52 10.67
CA THR A 58 16.18 -4.47 11.61
C THR A 58 15.26 -5.68 11.47
N TRP A 59 15.20 -6.25 10.27
CA TRP A 59 14.43 -7.46 9.95
C TRP A 59 14.89 -8.07 8.62
N THR A 60 14.63 -9.35 8.45
CA THR A 60 14.98 -10.12 7.24
C THR A 60 13.87 -11.08 6.86
N PHE A 61 13.76 -11.40 5.57
CA PHE A 61 12.85 -12.44 5.09
C PHE A 61 13.43 -13.82 5.30
N SER A 62 12.62 -14.72 5.87
CA SER A 62 12.96 -16.13 5.91
C SER A 62 12.45 -16.82 4.64
N GLU A 63 13.31 -16.95 3.63
CA GLU A 63 12.99 -17.73 2.43
C GLU A 63 12.70 -19.21 2.73
N ARG A 64 13.07 -19.69 3.93
CA ARG A 64 12.73 -21.03 4.41
C ARG A 64 11.23 -21.19 4.68
N ILE A 65 10.55 -20.11 5.05
CA ILE A 65 9.13 -20.11 5.45
C ILE A 65 8.28 -19.51 4.33
N ASP A 66 8.71 -18.37 3.78
CA ASP A 66 8.01 -17.64 2.74
C ASP A 66 8.92 -17.47 1.51
N PRO A 67 8.81 -18.36 0.50
CA PRO A 67 9.62 -18.25 -0.70
C PRO A 67 9.23 -16.99 -1.49
N LEU A 68 10.21 -16.11 -1.69
CA LEU A 68 10.07 -14.85 -2.41
C LEU A 68 9.91 -15.06 -3.91
N LEU A 69 9.37 -14.06 -4.61
CA LEU A 69 9.22 -14.07 -6.06
C LEU A 69 10.56 -13.98 -6.81
N GLY A 70 11.64 -13.64 -6.11
CA GLY A 70 12.97 -13.44 -6.70
C GLY A 70 13.12 -12.11 -7.46
N ILE A 71 12.14 -11.21 -7.36
CA ILE A 71 12.23 -9.85 -7.91
C ILE A 71 12.66 -8.91 -6.79
N TRP A 72 13.71 -8.15 -7.05
CA TRP A 72 14.34 -7.27 -6.07
C TRP A 72 14.39 -5.83 -6.58
N PHE A 73 14.15 -4.89 -5.68
CA PHE A 73 14.37 -3.47 -5.93
C PHE A 73 15.51 -3.00 -5.02
N GLY A 74 16.70 -2.88 -5.61
CA GLY A 74 17.92 -2.68 -4.83
C GLY A 74 18.23 -3.90 -3.96
N LYS A 75 18.13 -3.75 -2.64
CA LYS A 75 18.40 -4.82 -1.66
C LYS A 75 17.15 -5.38 -0.97
N ALA A 76 15.96 -4.82 -1.24
CA ALA A 76 14.69 -5.32 -0.70
C ALA A 76 13.94 -6.13 -1.76
N PRO A 77 13.22 -7.18 -1.37
CA PRO A 77 12.37 -7.93 -2.28
C PRO A 77 11.11 -7.13 -2.63
N ILE A 78 10.50 -7.42 -3.79
CA ILE A 78 9.33 -6.67 -4.28
C ILE A 78 8.14 -6.73 -3.32
N GLU A 79 8.02 -7.81 -2.56
CA GLU A 79 6.99 -8.06 -1.55
C GLU A 79 6.88 -6.95 -0.50
N GLU A 80 8.02 -6.38 -0.07
CA GLU A 80 8.08 -5.20 0.79
C GLU A 80 7.31 -4.04 0.19
N TYR A 81 7.64 -3.72 -1.06
CA TYR A 81 7.09 -2.58 -1.75
C TYR A 81 5.60 -2.78 -2.04
N VAL A 82 5.16 -4.01 -2.34
CA VAL A 82 3.74 -4.33 -2.50
C VAL A 82 2.96 -4.04 -1.22
N TYR A 83 3.51 -4.43 -0.07
CA TYR A 83 2.91 -4.11 1.23
C TYR A 83 2.88 -2.61 1.48
N TRP A 84 4.04 -1.95 1.48
CA TRP A 84 4.17 -0.55 1.88
C TRP A 84 3.40 0.39 0.95
N PHE A 85 3.46 0.14 -0.36
CA PHE A 85 2.76 0.97 -1.35
C PHE A 85 1.26 0.69 -1.37
N GLY A 86 0.83 -0.52 -0.99
CA GLY A 86 -0.59 -0.86 -0.88
C GLY A 86 -1.24 -0.37 0.41
N ALA A 87 -0.50 -0.34 1.52
CA ALA A 87 -1.02 -0.01 2.84
C ALA A 87 -1.61 1.41 2.92
N THR A 88 -0.90 2.41 2.40
CA THR A 88 -1.38 3.81 2.41
C THR A 88 -2.69 3.99 1.63
N PRO A 89 -2.77 3.66 0.32
CA PRO A 89 -4.01 3.82 -0.43
C PRO A 89 -5.14 2.95 0.13
N PHE A 90 -4.84 1.79 0.71
CA PHE A 90 -5.82 0.95 1.41
C PHE A 90 -6.44 1.68 2.61
N CYS A 91 -5.60 2.18 3.52
CA CYS A 91 -6.07 2.93 4.69
C CYS A 91 -6.86 4.18 4.29
N LEU A 92 -6.40 4.92 3.29
CA LEU A 92 -7.12 6.08 2.77
C LEU A 92 -8.47 5.70 2.15
N SER A 93 -8.52 4.61 1.38
CA SER A 93 -9.76 4.11 0.78
C SER A 93 -10.79 3.75 1.85
N LEU A 94 -10.36 3.06 2.91
CA LEU A 94 -11.21 2.74 4.05
C LEU A 94 -11.71 3.99 4.77
N TYR A 95 -10.82 4.95 5.04
CA TYR A 95 -11.18 6.21 5.70
C TYR A 95 -12.24 6.99 4.92
N LEU A 96 -12.04 7.15 3.60
CA LEU A 96 -12.96 7.87 2.73
C LEU A 96 -14.30 7.14 2.58
N LEU A 97 -14.26 5.80 2.48
CA LEU A 97 -15.47 4.99 2.41
C LEU A 97 -16.28 5.09 3.71
N TYR A 98 -15.61 4.98 4.86
CA TYR A 98 -16.20 5.13 6.18
C TYR A 98 -16.84 6.51 6.36
N GLY A 99 -16.13 7.59 5.98
CA GLY A 99 -16.64 8.95 6.06
C GLY A 99 -17.93 9.16 5.27
N ARG A 100 -18.02 8.54 4.09
CA ARG A 100 -19.21 8.58 3.25
C ARG A 100 -20.37 7.75 3.80
N LEU A 101 -20.11 6.54 4.27
CA LEU A 101 -21.15 5.65 4.81
C LEU A 101 -21.81 6.22 6.07
N LEU A 102 -21.04 6.93 6.90
CA LEU A 102 -21.53 7.54 8.13
C LEU A 102 -21.88 9.03 8.01
N GLY A 103 -21.98 9.56 6.79
CA GLY A 103 -22.50 10.90 6.55
C GLY A 103 -21.63 12.05 7.06
N ARG A 104 -20.32 11.84 7.27
CA ARG A 104 -19.41 12.97 7.54
C ARG A 104 -19.24 13.76 6.24
N LYS A 105 -19.89 14.93 6.16
CA LYS A 105 -19.91 15.82 4.98
C LYS A 105 -18.54 16.36 4.53
N ASN A 106 -17.47 16.11 5.29
CA ASN A 106 -16.13 16.66 5.05
C ASN A 106 -15.04 15.59 4.81
N ALA A 107 -15.42 14.34 4.52
CA ALA A 107 -14.47 13.26 4.22
C ALA A 107 -14.19 13.15 2.72
#